data_AF-A0A9R1FJB6-F1
#
_entry.id   AF-A0A9R1FJB6-F1
#
_cell.length_a   1.000
_cell.length_b   1.000
_cell.length_c   1.000
_cell.angle_alpha   90.00
_cell.angle_beta   90.00
_cell.angle_gamma   90.00
#
_symmetry.space_group_name_H-M   'P 1'
#
loop_
_entity.id
_entity.type
_entity.pdbx_description
1 polymer ?
#
loop_
_entity_poly.entity_id
_entity_poly.type
_entity_poly.pdbx_seq_one_letter_code
_entity_poly.pdbx_strand_id
1 'polypeptide(L)'
;SEGYLFDGDGFDYVKYTLIRNIKAQQRSLKEYLKTFPRAKYINDAKPWGEQCDIAFPCASQNEIDQGEALSIISSGCRVLIECSNMPCTGQAVDILRKAKVHVAPAKATAAGGVAVGELELNPEFSLMQWSVEDFENKIQEAVKQTYDRSMKAAQEYGILKENPESLVHGANISAFLNIAQAMTDQGCV
;
A
#
# COMPACT_ATOMS: atom_id res chain seq x y z
N SER A 1 17.34 0.90 6.19
CA SER A 1 17.56 -0.51 5.93
C SER A 1 17.98 -1.26 7.20
N GLU A 2 18.64 -0.61 8.17
CA GLU A 2 19.23 -1.27 9.35
C GLU A 2 18.33 -1.27 10.60
N GLY A 3 17.01 -1.08 10.46
CA GLY A 3 16.10 -0.99 11.60
C GLY A 3 14.92 -0.04 11.40
N TYR A 4 14.06 0.05 12.41
CA TYR A 4 12.84 0.86 12.41
C TYR A 4 12.76 1.80 13.62
N LEU A 5 11.93 2.83 13.47
CA LEU A 5 11.59 3.79 14.50
C LEU A 5 10.20 3.45 15.07
N PHE A 6 10.08 3.38 16.39
CA PHE A 6 8.83 3.23 17.10
C PHE A 6 8.59 4.42 18.01
N ASP A 7 7.42 5.04 17.90
CA ASP A 7 7.01 6.15 18.76
C ASP A 7 5.59 5.88 19.27
N GLY A 8 5.48 5.58 20.57
CA GLY A 8 4.19 5.22 21.19
C GLY A 8 3.20 6.38 21.25
N ASP A 9 3.67 7.63 21.08
CA ASP A 9 2.80 8.80 20.98
C ASP A 9 2.28 9.01 19.53
N GLY A 10 2.70 8.17 18.58
CA GLY A 10 2.41 8.32 17.16
C GLY A 10 3.24 9.42 16.47
N PHE A 11 2.98 9.62 15.18
CA PHE A 11 3.68 10.59 14.33
C PHE A 11 2.73 11.69 13.85
N ASP A 12 2.93 12.90 14.38
CA ASP A 12 2.26 14.11 13.91
C ASP A 12 3.04 14.80 12.78
N TYR A 13 2.53 15.94 12.30
CA TYR A 13 3.17 16.71 11.24
C TYR A 13 4.59 17.18 11.59
N VAL A 14 4.85 17.53 12.86
CA VAL A 14 6.17 18.00 13.30
C VAL A 14 7.18 16.85 13.27
N LYS A 15 6.80 15.70 13.83
CA LYS A 15 7.60 14.48 13.83
C LYS A 15 7.88 13.99 12.40
N TYR A 16 6.84 13.98 11.54
CA TYR A 16 6.98 13.64 10.13
C TYR A 16 7.94 14.58 9.40
N THR A 17 7.83 15.89 9.61
CA THR A 17 8.72 16.89 9.00
C THR A 17 10.17 16.67 9.42
N LEU A 18 10.41 16.34 10.70
CA LEU A 18 11.75 15.99 11.17
C LEU A 18 12.29 14.73 10.48
N ILE A 19 11.49 13.67 10.38
CA ILE A 19 11.87 12.43 9.69
C ILE A 19 12.23 12.71 8.23
N ARG A 20 11.40 13.50 7.53
CA ARG A 20 11.66 13.91 6.14
C ARG A 20 12.98 14.65 6.01
N ASN A 21 13.27 15.59 6.91
CA ASN A 21 14.53 16.35 6.89
C ASN A 21 15.76 15.46 7.18
N ILE A 22 15.66 14.54 8.14
CA ILE A 22 16.71 13.56 8.42
C ILE A 22 17.00 12.73 7.17
N LYS A 23 15.96 12.20 6.52
CA LYS A 23 16.10 11.33 5.35
C LYS A 23 16.51 12.06 4.07
N ALA A 24 16.07 13.31 3.87
CA ALA A 24 16.53 14.16 2.78
C ALA A 24 18.05 14.42 2.83
N GLN A 25 18.61 14.46 4.03
CA GLN A 25 20.06 14.58 4.27
C GLN A 25 20.76 13.22 4.38
N GLN A 26 20.06 12.12 4.09
CA GLN A 26 20.55 10.74 4.16
C GLN A 26 21.10 10.33 5.54
N ARG A 27 20.63 10.98 6.62
CA ARG A 27 21.07 10.68 7.99
C ARG A 27 20.29 9.52 8.59
N SER A 28 20.83 8.95 9.66
CA SER A 28 20.18 7.85 10.39
C SER A 28 18.93 8.35 11.12
N LEU A 29 17.87 7.52 11.14
CA LEU A 29 16.66 7.81 11.92
C LEU A 29 16.94 7.84 13.43
N LYS A 30 18.08 7.34 13.92
CA LYS A 30 18.52 7.52 15.31
C LYS A 30 18.58 8.99 15.73
N GLU A 31 18.79 9.91 14.79
CA GLU A 31 18.79 11.34 15.09
C GLU A 31 17.43 11.87 15.56
N TYR A 32 16.33 11.21 15.21
CA TYR A 32 15.00 11.53 15.70
C TYR A 32 14.94 11.53 17.24
N LEU A 33 15.70 10.62 17.87
CA LEU A 33 15.75 10.46 19.32
C LEU A 33 16.36 11.66 20.04
N LYS A 34 17.12 12.52 19.34
CA LYS A 34 17.65 13.76 19.93
C LYS A 34 16.54 14.77 20.24
N THR A 35 15.48 14.76 19.45
CA THR A 35 14.31 15.65 19.63
C THR A 35 13.20 14.94 20.39
N PHE A 36 12.99 13.65 20.14
CA PHE A 36 11.95 12.83 20.77
C PHE A 36 12.55 11.63 21.51
N PRO A 37 13.12 11.85 22.72
CA PRO A 37 13.87 10.81 23.44
C PRO A 37 13.01 9.67 23.99
N ARG A 38 11.67 9.81 23.98
CA ARG A 38 10.74 8.73 24.38
C ARG A 38 10.53 7.68 23.30
N ALA A 39 10.82 8.02 22.05
CA ALA A 39 10.77 7.07 20.95
C ALA A 39 11.93 6.06 21.06
N LYS A 40 11.82 4.98 20.28
CA LYS A 40 12.82 3.92 20.22
C LYS A 40 13.26 3.72 18.80
N TYR A 41 14.55 3.52 18.60
CA TYR A 41 15.09 2.99 17.36
C TYR A 41 15.58 1.56 17.61
N ILE A 42 15.01 0.60 16.88
CA ILE A 42 15.33 -0.81 17.02
C ILE A 42 16.19 -1.21 15.81
N ASN A 43 17.45 -1.59 16.06
CA ASN A 43 18.38 -2.00 15.01
C ASN A 43 18.05 -3.41 14.52
N ASP A 44 18.34 -3.65 13.24
CA ASP A 44 18.31 -4.97 12.58
C ASP A 44 16.98 -5.73 12.77
N ALA A 45 15.89 -4.97 12.86
CA ALA A 45 14.56 -5.49 13.09
C ALA A 45 13.55 -4.82 12.15
N LYS A 46 12.39 -5.47 12.03
CA LYS A 46 11.22 -4.97 11.28
C LYS A 46 10.07 -4.66 12.25
N PRO A 47 9.16 -3.72 11.92
CA PRO A 47 8.13 -3.24 12.85
C PRO A 47 6.94 -4.20 13.03
N TRP A 48 6.95 -5.37 12.39
CA TRP A 48 5.77 -6.21 12.22
C TRP A 48 5.21 -6.86 13.49
N GLY A 49 5.97 -6.86 14.57
CA GLY A 49 5.51 -7.31 15.89
C GLY A 49 4.82 -6.22 16.72
N GLU A 50 4.85 -4.96 16.29
CA GLU A 50 4.19 -3.86 17.00
C GLU A 50 2.67 -3.94 16.84
N GLN A 51 1.93 -3.77 17.94
CA GLN A 51 0.47 -3.84 17.96
C GLN A 51 -0.13 -2.84 16.96
N CYS A 52 -0.97 -3.32 16.04
CA CYS A 52 -1.60 -2.47 15.02
C CYS A 52 -2.89 -3.11 14.48
N ASP A 53 -3.83 -2.26 14.02
CA ASP A 53 -5.02 -2.74 13.31
C ASP A 53 -4.76 -2.88 11.80
N ILE A 54 -3.90 -2.01 11.25
CA ILE A 54 -3.61 -1.88 9.82
C ILE A 54 -2.09 -1.80 9.62
N ALA A 55 -1.55 -2.57 8.67
CA ALA A 55 -0.14 -2.58 8.30
C ALA A 55 0.08 -2.12 6.86
N PHE A 56 1.14 -1.34 6.63
CA PHE A 56 1.51 -0.78 5.33
C PHE A 56 2.96 -1.15 4.98
N PRO A 57 3.20 -2.29 4.32
CA PRO A 57 4.51 -2.61 3.76
C PRO A 57 4.84 -1.73 2.55
N CYS A 58 5.84 -0.87 2.73
CA CYS A 58 6.26 0.17 1.80
C CYS A 58 7.77 0.16 1.48
N ALA A 59 8.55 -0.81 1.98
CA ALA A 59 10.01 -0.72 1.91
C ALA A 59 10.60 -1.41 0.67
N SER A 60 10.23 -2.67 0.44
CA SER A 60 10.79 -3.46 -0.66
C SER A 60 9.94 -4.67 -1.00
N GLN A 61 10.22 -5.26 -2.16
CA GLN A 61 9.71 -6.58 -2.51
C GLN A 61 10.14 -7.62 -1.46
N ASN A 62 9.27 -8.58 -1.16
CA ASN A 62 9.51 -9.67 -0.20
C ASN A 62 9.99 -9.21 1.19
N GLU A 63 9.56 -8.03 1.65
CA GLU A 63 9.86 -7.57 3.02
C GLU A 63 9.09 -8.31 4.12
N ILE A 64 8.02 -9.04 3.76
CA ILE A 64 7.23 -9.91 4.65
C ILE A 64 7.37 -11.36 4.21
N ASP A 65 8.07 -12.15 5.03
CA ASP A 65 8.14 -13.60 4.97
C ASP A 65 7.14 -14.28 5.93
N GLN A 66 7.29 -15.58 6.12
CA GLN A 66 6.44 -16.40 6.99
C GLN A 66 6.48 -15.95 8.45
N GLY A 67 7.66 -15.65 8.98
CA GLY A 67 7.85 -15.21 10.36
C GLY A 67 7.28 -13.82 10.58
N GLU A 68 7.46 -12.93 9.61
CA GLU A 68 6.82 -11.62 9.64
C GLU A 68 5.30 -11.71 9.55
N ALA A 69 4.74 -12.55 8.67
CA ALA A 69 3.30 -12.75 8.57
C ALA A 69 2.68 -13.25 9.90
N LEU A 70 3.34 -14.18 10.58
CA LEU A 70 2.92 -14.63 11.91
C LEU A 70 3.00 -13.50 12.94
N SER A 71 4.04 -12.67 12.87
CA SER A 71 4.19 -11.49 13.75
C SER A 71 3.03 -10.51 13.55
N ILE A 72 2.67 -10.20 12.30
CA ILE A 72 1.55 -9.33 11.93
C ILE A 72 0.22 -9.87 12.48
N ILE A 73 -0.01 -11.18 12.38
CA ILE A 73 -1.22 -11.80 12.94
C ILE A 73 -1.22 -11.67 14.47
N SER A 74 -0.08 -11.93 15.12
CA SER A 74 0.05 -11.83 16.58
C SER A 74 -0.08 -10.40 17.11
N SER A 75 0.20 -9.40 16.27
CA SER A 75 0.08 -7.98 16.63
C SER A 75 -1.36 -7.46 16.59
N GLY A 76 -2.32 -8.30 16.19
CA GLY A 76 -3.73 -7.92 16.09
C GLY A 76 -4.13 -7.33 14.75
N CYS A 77 -3.22 -7.30 13.76
CA CYS A 77 -3.47 -6.71 12.46
C CYS A 77 -4.61 -7.42 11.71
N ARG A 78 -5.54 -6.62 11.17
CA ARG A 78 -6.72 -7.10 10.43
C ARG A 78 -6.67 -6.77 8.95
N VAL A 79 -5.92 -5.72 8.59
CA VAL A 79 -5.83 -5.23 7.22
C VAL A 79 -4.37 -4.98 6.87
N LEU A 80 -3.91 -5.55 5.76
CA LEU A 80 -2.60 -5.32 5.20
C LEU A 80 -2.74 -4.64 3.84
N ILE A 81 -2.13 -3.46 3.70
CA ILE A 81 -2.21 -2.64 2.49
C ILE A 81 -0.84 -2.63 1.83
N GLU A 82 -0.68 -3.41 0.76
CA GLU A 82 0.58 -3.49 0.03
C GLU A 82 0.87 -2.15 -0.66
N CYS A 83 1.99 -1.50 -0.36
CA CYS A 83 2.37 -0.24 -0.99
C CYS A 83 3.67 -0.35 -1.82
N SER A 84 4.50 -1.36 -1.56
CA SER A 84 5.62 -1.73 -2.43
C SER A 84 5.18 -2.78 -3.46
N ASN A 85 6.02 -3.03 -4.47
CA ASN A 85 5.74 -4.08 -5.46
C ASN A 85 5.97 -5.46 -4.84
N MET A 86 4.89 -6.20 -4.58
CA MET A 86 4.90 -7.55 -3.99
C MET A 86 5.71 -7.64 -2.68
N PRO A 87 5.27 -6.95 -1.60
CA PRO A 87 5.96 -6.98 -0.32
C PRO A 87 5.93 -8.36 0.35
N CYS A 88 4.89 -9.15 0.09
CA CYS A 88 4.71 -10.45 0.71
C CYS A 88 5.29 -11.56 -0.17
N THR A 89 6.06 -12.45 0.43
CA THR A 89 6.37 -13.75 -0.20
C THR A 89 5.09 -14.57 -0.40
N GLY A 90 5.09 -15.52 -1.34
CA GLY A 90 3.92 -16.38 -1.58
C GLY A 90 3.46 -17.12 -0.31
N GLN A 91 4.40 -17.60 0.51
CA GLN A 91 4.09 -18.27 1.76
C GLN A 91 3.51 -17.33 2.82
N ALA A 92 3.97 -16.07 2.86
CA ALA A 92 3.38 -15.05 3.73
C ALA A 92 1.92 -14.77 3.36
N VAL A 93 1.63 -14.63 2.06
CA VAL A 93 0.26 -14.45 1.57
C VAL A 93 -0.64 -15.61 2.00
N ASP A 94 -0.17 -16.85 1.90
CA ASP A 94 -0.93 -18.03 2.32
C ASP A 94 -1.23 -18.03 3.83
N ILE A 95 -0.29 -17.57 4.66
CA ILE A 95 -0.46 -17.46 6.11
C ILE A 95 -1.49 -16.37 6.44
N LEU A 96 -1.35 -15.18 5.86
CA LEU A 96 -2.26 -14.04 6.05
C LEU A 96 -3.69 -14.42 5.61
N ARG A 97 -3.83 -15.11 4.48
CA ARG A 97 -5.10 -15.64 3.97
C ARG A 97 -5.76 -16.58 4.96
N LYS A 98 -5.02 -17.57 5.48
CA LYS A 98 -5.56 -18.54 6.46
C LYS A 98 -6.00 -17.87 7.75
N ALA A 99 -5.31 -16.81 8.15
CA ALA A 99 -5.66 -15.99 9.30
C ALA A 99 -6.80 -14.98 9.03
N LYS A 100 -7.32 -14.93 7.80
CA LYS A 100 -8.38 -14.00 7.36
C LYS A 100 -8.01 -12.52 7.49
N VAL A 101 -6.72 -12.20 7.36
CA VAL A 101 -6.27 -10.80 7.22
C VAL A 101 -6.72 -10.30 5.84
N HIS A 102 -7.37 -9.14 5.80
CA HIS A 102 -7.76 -8.50 4.54
C HIS A 102 -6.51 -7.93 3.86
N VAL A 103 -6.20 -8.39 2.66
CA VAL A 103 -5.05 -7.90 1.89
C VAL A 103 -5.53 -6.99 0.76
N ALA A 104 -5.09 -5.74 0.76
CA ALA A 104 -5.22 -4.84 -0.38
C ALA A 104 -3.97 -4.96 -1.25
N PRO A 105 -4.06 -5.56 -2.46
CA PRO A 105 -2.90 -5.89 -3.27
C PRO A 105 -2.28 -4.65 -3.90
N ALA A 106 -0.95 -4.68 -4.11
CA ALA A 106 -0.19 -3.57 -4.68
C ALA A 106 -0.78 -3.04 -6.00
N LYS A 107 -1.31 -3.95 -6.85
CA LYS A 107 -1.92 -3.59 -8.13
C LYS A 107 -3.15 -2.68 -8.01
N ALA A 108 -3.86 -2.73 -6.88
CA ALA A 108 -5.03 -1.89 -6.63
C ALA A 108 -4.65 -0.62 -5.86
N THR A 109 -3.75 -0.73 -4.89
CA THR A 109 -3.32 0.38 -4.03
C THR A 109 -2.38 1.36 -4.75
N ALA A 110 -1.62 0.90 -5.74
CA ALA A 110 -0.75 1.74 -6.57
C ALA A 110 -1.51 2.64 -7.55
N ALA A 111 -2.84 2.49 -7.69
CA ALA A 111 -3.65 3.25 -8.62
C ALA A 111 -3.51 4.77 -8.48
N GLY A 112 -3.28 5.27 -7.26
CA GLY A 112 -3.04 6.70 -7.04
C GLY A 112 -1.77 7.21 -7.72
N GLY A 113 -0.67 6.47 -7.61
CA GLY A 113 0.60 6.83 -8.26
C GLY A 113 0.52 6.73 -9.79
N VAL A 114 -0.17 5.70 -10.30
CA VAL A 114 -0.44 5.56 -11.74
C VAL A 114 -1.28 6.73 -12.26
N ALA A 115 -2.33 7.11 -11.53
CA ALA A 115 -3.18 8.24 -11.90
C ALA A 115 -2.39 9.56 -11.93
N VAL A 116 -1.48 9.80 -10.97
CA VAL A 116 -0.57 10.96 -11.01
C VAL A 116 0.30 10.91 -12.27
N GLY A 117 0.89 9.77 -12.60
CA GLY A 117 1.69 9.62 -13.82
C GLY A 117 0.90 9.86 -15.11
N GLU A 118 -0.35 9.40 -15.17
CA GLU A 118 -1.26 9.67 -16.31
C GLU A 118 -1.58 11.16 -16.44
N LEU A 119 -1.82 11.85 -15.31
CA LEU A 119 -2.03 13.29 -15.29
C LEU A 119 -0.77 14.05 -15.75
N GLU A 120 0.42 13.65 -15.28
CA GLU A 120 1.69 14.25 -15.68
C GLU A 120 1.98 14.10 -17.18
N LEU A 121 1.57 12.98 -17.80
CA LEU A 121 1.76 12.72 -19.22
C LEU A 121 0.69 13.37 -20.11
N ASN A 122 -0.40 13.87 -19.55
CA ASN A 122 -1.47 14.48 -20.32
C ASN A 122 -1.09 15.92 -20.76
N PRO A 123 -0.98 16.20 -22.08
CA PRO A 123 -0.58 17.53 -22.56
C PRO A 123 -1.53 18.66 -22.15
N GLU A 124 -2.83 18.36 -22.02
CA GLU A 124 -3.84 19.33 -21.58
C GLU A 124 -3.71 19.65 -20.08
N PHE A 125 -3.16 18.72 -19.30
CA PHE A 125 -2.95 18.91 -17.87
C PHE A 125 -1.97 20.05 -17.60
N SER A 126 -0.96 20.22 -18.44
CA SER A 126 0.02 21.31 -18.36
C SER A 126 -0.54 22.68 -18.72
N LEU A 127 -1.72 22.74 -19.35
CA LEU A 127 -2.39 23.97 -19.80
C LEU A 127 -3.45 24.47 -18.80
N MET A 128 -3.79 23.66 -17.79
CA MET A 128 -4.79 23.97 -16.78
C MET A 128 -4.12 24.49 -15.50
N GLN A 129 -4.73 25.48 -14.84
CA GLN A 129 -4.35 25.84 -13.47
C GLN A 129 -5.15 24.99 -12.50
N TRP A 130 -4.47 24.05 -11.84
CA TRP A 130 -5.08 23.17 -10.84
C TRP A 130 -4.84 23.73 -9.45
N SER A 131 -5.88 23.71 -8.61
CA SER A 131 -5.68 23.80 -7.18
C SER A 131 -5.13 22.47 -6.64
N VAL A 132 -4.49 22.51 -5.47
CA VAL A 132 -4.03 21.30 -4.76
C VAL A 132 -5.23 20.38 -4.46
N GLU A 133 -6.38 20.96 -4.15
CA GLU A 133 -7.62 20.24 -3.84
C GLU A 133 -8.16 19.50 -5.08
N ASP A 134 -8.20 20.15 -6.25
CA ASP A 134 -8.65 19.51 -7.49
C ASP A 134 -7.75 18.33 -7.88
N PHE A 135 -6.44 18.50 -7.69
CA PHE A 135 -5.46 17.44 -7.94
C PHE A 135 -5.67 16.26 -7.00
N GLU A 136 -5.80 16.51 -5.69
CA GLU A 136 -6.05 15.46 -4.70
C GLU A 136 -7.39 14.73 -4.96
N ASN A 137 -8.44 15.45 -5.33
CA ASN A 137 -9.73 14.87 -5.68
C ASN A 137 -9.63 13.89 -6.86
N LYS A 138 -8.80 14.18 -7.87
CA LYS A 138 -8.58 13.24 -8.99
C LYS A 138 -7.89 11.96 -8.54
N ILE A 139 -6.90 12.07 -7.66
CA ILE A 139 -6.19 10.90 -7.12
C ILE A 139 -7.15 10.04 -6.28
N GLN A 140 -7.91 10.66 -5.38
CA GLN A 140 -8.87 9.95 -4.53
C GLN A 140 -9.95 9.24 -5.36
N GLU A 141 -10.45 9.90 -6.40
CA GLU A 141 -11.44 9.31 -7.32
C GLU A 141 -10.84 8.11 -8.07
N ALA A 142 -9.60 8.20 -8.57
CA ALA A 142 -8.95 7.08 -9.26
C ALA A 142 -8.77 5.84 -8.34
N VAL A 143 -8.38 6.06 -7.08
CA VAL A 143 -8.25 4.99 -6.07
C VAL A 143 -9.62 4.37 -5.78
N LYS A 144 -10.65 5.20 -5.56
CA LYS A 144 -12.03 4.76 -5.31
C LYS A 144 -12.59 3.94 -6.47
N GLN A 145 -12.45 4.43 -7.69
CA GLN A 145 -12.89 3.71 -8.89
C GLN A 145 -12.18 2.37 -9.05
N THR A 146 -10.88 2.30 -8.73
CA THR A 146 -10.14 1.05 -8.78
C THR A 146 -10.65 0.05 -7.75
N TYR A 147 -10.92 0.50 -6.53
CA TYR A 147 -11.56 -0.31 -5.50
C TYR A 147 -12.94 -0.80 -5.96
N ASP A 148 -13.81 0.09 -6.43
CA ASP A 148 -15.18 -0.22 -6.85
C ASP A 148 -15.20 -1.22 -8.02
N ARG A 149 -14.35 -1.02 -9.04
CA ARG A 149 -14.18 -1.97 -10.17
C ARG A 149 -13.72 -3.34 -9.68
N SER A 150 -12.75 -3.37 -8.77
CA SER A 150 -12.22 -4.61 -8.21
C SER A 150 -13.31 -5.35 -7.43
N MET A 151 -14.01 -4.68 -6.51
CA MET A 151 -15.06 -5.29 -5.71
C MET A 151 -16.25 -5.74 -6.54
N LYS A 152 -16.63 -4.97 -7.57
CA LYS A 152 -17.65 -5.37 -8.53
C LYS A 152 -17.25 -6.64 -9.29
N ALA A 153 -16.03 -6.69 -9.81
CA ALA A 153 -15.53 -7.87 -10.52
C ALA A 153 -15.48 -9.11 -9.60
N ALA A 154 -15.11 -8.96 -8.33
CA ALA A 154 -15.17 -10.05 -7.37
C ALA A 154 -16.60 -10.60 -7.19
N GLN A 155 -17.58 -9.71 -7.01
CA GLN A 155 -18.99 -10.07 -6.82
C GLN A 155 -19.58 -10.76 -8.06
N GLU A 156 -19.31 -10.24 -9.26
CA GLU A 156 -19.79 -10.82 -10.53
C GLU A 156 -19.29 -12.25 -10.75
N TYR A 157 -18.12 -12.58 -10.18
CA TYR A 157 -17.51 -13.91 -10.24
C TYR A 157 -17.75 -14.75 -8.97
N GLY A 158 -18.75 -14.39 -8.17
CA GLY A 158 -19.22 -15.19 -7.03
C GLY A 158 -18.37 -15.09 -5.76
N ILE A 159 -17.47 -14.10 -5.67
CA ILE A 159 -16.65 -13.86 -4.49
C ILE A 159 -17.37 -12.84 -3.61
N LEU A 160 -17.79 -13.29 -2.44
CA LEU A 160 -18.53 -12.47 -1.48
C LEU A 160 -17.66 -11.31 -0.97
N LYS A 161 -18.29 -10.16 -0.70
CA LYS A 161 -17.62 -8.94 -0.23
C LYS A 161 -16.87 -9.15 1.09
N GLU A 162 -17.40 -10.02 1.94
CA GLU A 162 -16.86 -10.37 3.26
C GLU A 162 -15.64 -11.28 3.16
N ASN A 163 -15.37 -11.87 1.98
CA ASN A 163 -14.18 -12.66 1.77
C ASN A 163 -12.95 -11.74 1.87
N PRO A 164 -11.97 -12.03 2.76
CA PRO A 164 -10.74 -11.25 2.88
C PRO A 164 -9.94 -11.12 1.58
N GLU A 165 -10.16 -12.04 0.64
CA GLU A 165 -9.51 -12.05 -0.68
C GLU A 165 -10.34 -11.37 -1.78
N SER A 166 -11.52 -10.83 -1.47
CA SER A 166 -12.40 -10.21 -2.46
C SER A 166 -11.67 -9.14 -3.28
N LEU A 167 -10.88 -8.29 -2.62
CA LEU A 167 -10.13 -7.24 -3.30
C LEU A 167 -8.98 -7.80 -4.15
N VAL A 168 -8.30 -8.86 -3.68
CA VAL A 168 -7.20 -9.52 -4.40
C VAL A 168 -7.69 -10.15 -5.70
N HIS A 169 -8.75 -10.96 -5.61
CA HIS A 169 -9.34 -11.60 -6.78
C HIS A 169 -9.99 -10.59 -7.71
N GLY A 170 -10.76 -9.66 -7.14
CA GLY A 170 -11.42 -8.60 -7.87
C GLY A 170 -10.46 -7.77 -8.70
N ALA A 171 -9.34 -7.34 -8.12
CA ALA A 171 -8.32 -6.56 -8.84
C ALA A 171 -7.67 -7.36 -9.98
N ASN A 172 -7.43 -8.66 -9.79
CA ASN A 172 -6.92 -9.53 -10.86
C ASN A 172 -7.92 -9.68 -12.00
N ILE A 173 -9.17 -10.01 -11.68
CA ILE A 173 -10.24 -10.23 -12.66
C ILE A 173 -10.48 -8.94 -13.45
N SER A 174 -10.66 -7.82 -12.75
CA SER A 174 -10.92 -6.52 -13.39
C SER A 174 -9.79 -6.12 -14.34
N ALA A 175 -8.53 -6.24 -13.91
CA ALA A 175 -7.38 -5.90 -14.74
C ALA A 175 -7.26 -6.83 -15.96
N PHE A 176 -7.39 -8.15 -15.74
CA PHE A 176 -7.31 -9.14 -16.81
C PHE A 176 -8.39 -8.93 -17.88
N LEU A 177 -9.66 -8.76 -17.47
CA LEU A 177 -10.76 -8.56 -18.40
C LEU A 177 -10.60 -7.27 -19.21
N ASN A 178 -10.12 -6.19 -18.60
CA ASN A 178 -9.87 -4.94 -19.31
C ASN A 178 -8.83 -5.12 -20.43
N ILE A 179 -7.74 -5.82 -20.15
CA ILE A 179 -6.69 -6.10 -21.15
C ILE A 179 -7.19 -7.08 -22.20
N ALA A 180 -7.85 -8.17 -21.78
CA ALA A 180 -8.36 -9.19 -22.69
C ALA A 180 -9.40 -8.62 -23.67
N GLN A 181 -10.28 -7.73 -23.19
CA GLN A 181 -11.24 -7.04 -24.04
C GLN A 181 -10.52 -6.14 -25.05
N ALA A 182 -9.57 -5.31 -24.60
CA ALA A 182 -8.81 -4.45 -25.50
C ALA A 182 -8.02 -5.25 -26.56
N MET A 183 -7.42 -6.38 -26.18
CA MET A 183 -6.74 -7.29 -27.13
C MET A 183 -7.73 -7.89 -28.14
N THR A 184 -8.93 -8.27 -27.68
CA THR A 184 -9.98 -8.82 -28.55
C THR A 184 -10.45 -7.78 -29.56
N ASP A 185 -10.65 -6.53 -29.12
CA ASP A 185 -11.11 -5.42 -29.95
C ASP A 185 -10.06 -5.01 -31.01
N GLN A 186 -8.78 -5.15 -30.69
CA GLN A 186 -7.68 -4.87 -31.62
C GLN A 186 -7.45 -6.00 -32.65
N GLY A 187 -7.97 -7.20 -32.40
CA GLY A 187 -7.76 -8.37 -33.26
C GLY A 187 -6.34 -8.93 -33.19
N CYS A 188 -5.93 -9.67 -34.22
CA CYS A 188 -4.59 -10.27 -34.29
C CYS A 188 -3.57 -9.24 -34.84
N VAL A 189 -3.00 -8.45 -33.93
CA VAL A 189 -1.94 -7.47 -34.21
C VAL A 189 -0.54 -7.97 -33.86
#